data_AF-A0A2N2INU3-F1
#
_entry.id   AF-A0A2N2INU3-F1
#
_cell.length_a   1.000
_cell.length_b   1.000
_cell.length_c   1.000
_cell.angle_alpha   90.00
_cell.angle_beta   90.00
_cell.angle_gamma   90.00
#
_symmetry.space_group_name_H-M   'P 1'
#
loop_
_entity.id
_entity.type
_entity.pdbx_description
1 polymer ?
#
loop_
_entity_poly.entity_id
_entity_poly.type
_entity_poly.pdbx_seq_one_letter_code
_entity_poly.pdbx_strand_id
1 'polypeptide(L)' 'MEEKIEQIVTWLSDKKGTNIKALDVRGFSPLTETMIFVTARSAKHAQSLADEVMQKLAERKWEFFGVEGMQSGQWVLVD' A
#
# COMPACT_ATOMS: atom_id res chain seq x y z
N MET A 1 4.95 10.57 10.36
CA MET A 1 4.40 10.42 9.00
C MET A 1 5.36 9.64 8.12
N GLU A 2 6.64 10.03 8.07
CA GLU A 2 7.72 9.23 7.46
C GLU A 2 7.77 7.80 8.01
N GLU A 3 7.59 7.62 9.32
CA GLU A 3 7.51 6.29 9.94
C GLU A 3 6.42 5.38 9.33
N LYS A 4 5.23 5.91 9.00
CA LYS A 4 4.14 5.10 8.41
C LYS A 4 4.55 4.59 7.03
N ILE A 5 5.19 5.45 6.23
CA ILE A 5 5.65 5.12 4.88
C ILE A 5 6.73 4.04 4.93
N GLU A 6 7.76 4.22 5.76
CA GLU A 6 8.85 3.25 5.93
C GLU A 6 8.34 1.87 6.35
N GLN A 7 7.37 1.84 7.26
CA GLN A 7 6.78 0.59 7.73
C GLN A 7 5.98 -0.10 6.63
N ILE A 8 5.15 0.63 5.88
CA ILE A 8 4.40 0.06 4.74
C ILE A 8 5.37 -0.49 3.68
N VAL A 9 6.41 0.27 3.33
CA VAL A 9 7.46 -0.18 2.38
C VAL A 9 8.13 -1.46 2.89
N THR A 10 8.41 -1.55 4.18
CA THR A 10 9.01 -2.73 4.80
C THR A 10 8.08 -3.93 4.68
N TRP A 11 6.80 -3.81 5.04
CA TRP A 11 5.84 -4.93 4.95
C TRP A 11 5.67 -5.42 3.51
N LEU A 12 5.58 -4.47 2.55
CA LEU A 12 5.51 -4.79 1.13
C LEU A 12 6.76 -5.54 0.65
N SER A 13 7.95 -5.11 1.08
CA SER A 13 9.22 -5.76 0.76
C SER A 13 9.33 -7.16 1.38
N ASP A 14 8.92 -7.33 2.64
CA ASP A 14 8.93 -8.62 3.34
C ASP A 14 8.04 -9.65 2.64
N LYS A 15 6.88 -9.20 2.14
CA LYS A 15 5.98 -10.00 1.29
C LYS A 15 6.44 -10.19 -0.15
N LYS A 16 7.66 -9.76 -0.50
CA LYS A 16 8.28 -9.89 -1.82
C LYS A 16 7.67 -9.01 -2.91
N GLY A 17 7.05 -7.88 -2.54
CA GLY A 17 6.70 -6.81 -3.47
C GLY A 17 7.96 -6.24 -4.14
N THR A 18 7.88 -5.90 -5.42
CA THR A 18 9.01 -5.38 -6.20
C THR A 18 8.73 -3.96 -6.70
N ASN A 19 9.77 -3.26 -7.17
CA ASN A 19 9.67 -1.89 -7.69
C ASN A 19 8.91 -0.93 -6.75
N ILE A 20 9.16 -1.04 -5.44
CA ILE A 20 8.48 -0.21 -4.46
C ILE A 20 8.99 1.24 -4.59
N LYS A 21 8.06 2.18 -4.77
CA LYS A 21 8.35 3.62 -4.89
C LYS A 21 7.38 4.40 -4.01
N ALA A 22 7.91 5.18 -3.08
CA ALA A 22 7.15 6.19 -2.36
C ALA A 22 7.39 7.55 -3.02
N LEU A 23 6.31 8.23 -3.42
CA LEU A 23 6.34 9.54 -4.05
C LEU A 23 5.68 10.55 -3.12
N ASP A 24 6.40 11.62 -2.81
CA ASP A 24 5.83 12.81 -2.20
C ASP A 24 5.05 13.59 -3.27
N VAL A 25 3.76 13.78 -3.03
CA VAL A 25 2.84 14.45 -3.95
C VAL A 25 2.24 15.72 -3.35
N ARG A 26 2.80 16.21 -2.24
CA ARG A 26 2.44 17.49 -1.65
C ARG A 26 2.60 18.60 -2.69
N GLY A 27 1.57 19.43 -2.82
CA GLY A 27 1.52 20.52 -3.82
C GLY A 27 1.04 20.12 -5.21
N PHE A 28 0.94 18.82 -5.52
CA PHE A 28 0.30 18.33 -6.75
C PHE A 28 -1.16 17.93 -6.54
N SER A 29 -1.50 17.42 -5.36
CA SER A 29 -2.86 17.04 -4.97
C SER A 29 -3.17 17.53 -3.56
N PRO A 30 -4.36 18.08 -3.31
CA PRO A 30 -4.81 18.41 -1.96
C PRO A 30 -5.36 17.19 -1.19
N LEU A 31 -5.52 16.04 -1.86
CA LEU A 31 -6.17 14.86 -1.27
C LEU A 31 -5.19 13.97 -0.48
N THR A 32 -3.96 13.85 -0.96
CA THR A 32 -2.96 12.96 -0.35
C THR A 32 -1.58 13.59 -0.40
N GLU A 33 -0.74 13.26 0.57
CA GLU A 33 0.62 13.77 0.69
C GLU A 33 1.66 12.80 0.14
N THR A 34 1.37 11.49 0.14
CA THR A 34 2.31 10.47 -0.34
C THR A 34 1.56 9.33 -1.01
N MET A 35 2.09 8.86 -2.13
CA MET A 35 1.62 7.66 -2.82
C MET A 35 2.71 6.59 -2.82
N ILE A 36 2.33 5.35 -2.49
CA ILE A 36 3.25 4.20 -2.53
C ILE A 36 2.81 3.27 -3.65
N PHE A 37 3.72 3.00 -4.58
CA PHE A 37 3.53 2.06 -5.68
C PHE A 37 4.34 0.80 -5.44
N VAL A 38 3.76 -0.36 -5.73
CA VAL A 38 4.42 -1.66 -5.63
C VAL A 38 3.97 -2.56 -6.78
N THR A 39 4.91 -3.35 -7.31
CA THR A 39 4.63 -4.35 -8.34
C THR A 39 4.42 -5.72 -7.69
N ALA A 40 3.27 -6.33 -7.99
CA ALA A 40 2.99 -7.72 -7.69
C ALA A 40 3.31 -8.61 -8.91
N ARG A 41 3.46 -9.92 -8.69
CA ARG A 41 3.81 -10.89 -9.76
C ARG A 41 2.59 -11.63 -10.33
N SER A 42 1.44 -11.46 -9.70
CA SER A 42 0.15 -12.06 -10.07
C SER A 42 -0.96 -11.37 -9.29
N ALA A 43 -2.20 -11.55 -9.72
CA ALA A 43 -3.38 -11.03 -9.02
C ALA A 43 -3.47 -11.51 -7.55
N LYS A 44 -3.19 -12.80 -7.32
CA LYS A 44 -3.16 -13.37 -5.97
C LYS A 44 -2.05 -12.78 -5.11
N HIS A 45 -0.92 -12.40 -5.71
CA HIS A 45 0.15 -11.71 -4.99
C HIS A 45 -0.26 -10.29 -4.63
N ALA A 46 -0.92 -9.56 -5.52
CA ALA A 46 -1.43 -8.21 -5.24
C ALA A 46 -2.45 -8.21 -4.09
N GLN A 47 -3.42 -9.14 -4.13
CA GLN A 47 -4.37 -9.35 -3.03
C GLN A 47 -3.64 -9.61 -1.71
N SER A 48 -2.68 -10.53 -1.70
CA SER A 48 -1.92 -10.84 -0.49
C SER A 48 -1.07 -9.67 0.03
N LEU A 49 -0.58 -8.77 -0.84
CA LEU A 49 0.15 -7.58 -0.42
C LEU A 49 -0.79 -6.57 0.23
N ALA A 50 -1.96 -6.34 -0.36
CA ALA A 50 -2.96 -5.45 0.20
C ALA A 50 -3.54 -5.98 1.53
N ASP A 51 -3.81 -7.29 1.61
CA ASP A 51 -4.25 -7.94 2.86
C ASP A 51 -3.21 -7.77 3.98
N GLU A 52 -1.92 -7.97 3.68
CA GLU A 52 -0.83 -7.77 4.64
C GLU A 52 -0.82 -6.33 5.14
N VAL A 53 -0.89 -5.35 4.23
CA VAL A 53 -0.90 -3.93 4.61
C VAL A 53 -2.11 -3.60 5.48
N MET A 54 -3.32 -4.01 5.08
CA MET A 54 -4.54 -3.78 5.88
C MET A 54 -4.45 -4.41 7.27
N GLN A 55 -3.95 -5.65 7.35
CA GLN A 55 -3.79 -6.33 8.64
C GLN A 55 -2.81 -5.58 9.54
N LYS A 56 -1.65 -5.17 9.01
CA LYS A 56 -0.63 -4.44 9.76
C LYS A 56 -1.09 -3.04 10.17
N LEU A 57 -1.88 -2.37 9.34
CA LEU A 57 -2.55 -1.12 9.67
C LEU A 57 -3.49 -1.32 10.87
N ALA A 58 -4.33 -2.35 10.85
CA ALA A 58 -5.24 -2.67 11.94
C ALA A 58 -4.51 -3.01 13.25
N GLU A 59 -3.44 -3.83 13.19
CA GLU A 59 -2.59 -4.18 14.35
C GLU A 59 -2.00 -2.92 15.02
N ARG A 60 -1.68 -1.89 14.23
CA ARG A 60 -1.14 -0.62 14.70
C ARG A 60 -2.18 0.45 15.00
N LYS A 61 -3.47 0.14 14.81
CA LYS A 61 -4.59 1.10 14.91
C LYS A 61 -4.42 2.31 13.99
N TRP A 62 -3.81 2.09 12.82
CA TRP A 62 -3.76 3.08 11.75
C TRP A 62 -4.97 2.87 10.85
N GLU A 63 -5.82 3.89 10.78
CA GLU A 63 -7.01 3.85 9.93
C GLU A 63 -6.63 4.00 8.45
N PHE A 64 -7.49 3.44 7.62
CA PHE A 64 -7.55 3.57 6.16
C PHE A 64 -9.03 3.69 5.78
N PHE A 65 -9.33 4.46 4.74
CA PHE A 65 -10.68 4.77 4.29
C PHE A 65 -11.33 3.61 3.56
N GLY A 66 -10.57 2.91 2.72
CA GLY A 66 -11.15 1.85 1.92
C GLY A 66 -10.14 1.12 1.06
N VAL A 67 -10.64 0.04 0.44
CA VAL A 67 -9.88 -0.76 -0.50
C VAL A 67 -10.70 -1.04 -1.74
N GLU A 68 -10.07 -0.84 -2.90
CA GLU A 68 -10.67 -1.05 -4.21
C GLU A 68 -9.89 -2.08 -5.03
N GLY A 69 -10.59 -2.77 -5.95
CA GLY A 69 -9.95 -3.67 -6.92
C GLY A 69 -9.50 -5.04 -6.37
N MET A 70 -9.68 -5.29 -5.07
CA MET A 70 -9.32 -6.55 -4.40
C MET A 70 -9.87 -7.79 -5.08
N GLN A 71 -11.11 -7.77 -5.57
CA GLN A 71 -11.72 -8.95 -6.17
C GLN A 71 -10.96 -9.44 -7.42
N SER A 72 -10.42 -8.52 -8.23
CA SER A 72 -9.65 -8.86 -9.42
C SER A 72 -8.16 -9.07 -9.13
N GLY A 73 -7.60 -8.30 -8.18
CA GLY A 73 -6.17 -8.26 -7.89
C GLY A 73 -5.30 -7.69 -9.02
N GLN A 74 -5.87 -7.19 -10.12
CA GLN A 74 -5.09 -6.62 -11.23
C GLN A 74 -4.50 -5.25 -10.85
N TRP A 75 -5.30 -4.45 -10.15
CA TRP A 75 -4.92 -3.18 -9.56
C TRP A 75 -5.65 -3.08 -8.24
N VAL A 76 -4.91 -2.87 -7.15
CA VAL A 76 -5.49 -2.74 -5.81
C VAL A 76 -5.06 -1.41 -5.24
N LEU A 77 -6.05 -0.63 -4.80
CA LEU A 77 -5.84 0.64 -4.11
C LEU A 77 -6.21 0.45 -2.64
N VAL A 78 -5.31 0.86 -1.75
CA VAL A 78 -5.56 0.98 -0.31
C VAL A 78 -5.37 2.46 0.01
N ASP A 79 -6.45 3.12 0.43
CA ASP A 79 -6.48 4.55 0.76
C ASP A 79 -6.50 4.73 2.28
#